data_AF-A0A8B8DSC1-F1
#
_entry.id   AF-A0A8B8DSC1-F1
#
_cell.length_a   1.000
_cell.length_b   1.000
_cell.length_c   1.000
_cell.angle_alpha   90.00
_cell.angle_beta   90.00
_cell.angle_gamma   90.00
#
_symmetry.space_group_name_H-M   'P 1'
#
loop_
_entity.id
_entity.type
_entity.pdbx_description
1 polymer ?
#
loop_
_entity_poly.entity_id
_entity_poly.type
_entity_poly.pdbx_seq_one_letter_code
_entity_poly.pdbx_strand_id
1 'polypeptide(L)'
;MIGSPLTQYQVVMVQRLTVTILQRTAFTLHNMYTNTGLNKQMYIADRMSCYMLKLAAKFGCISDMAYIAMYYYITSRYREALSVIELTKVKLAPPGLMYRRHVDPERYIEAVGGRSWSAKMRQAVAFDTKFYKNICFINKLIPEQQSSLQNKRGVIFIPLFVVLHFVEFLCYRHIDTTLAQTALEELQILVHYDQGLYVDHLLRDISWEILGICQQMTGNLQAALHSFQNSLTQYP
;
A
#
# COMPACT_ATOMS: atom_id res chain seq x y z
N MET A 1 10.51 35.33 14.35
CA MET A 1 9.75 34.39 13.49
C MET A 1 10.22 32.92 13.67
N ILE A 2 10.72 32.57 14.86
CA ILE A 2 10.92 31.20 15.34
C ILE A 2 10.21 31.20 16.70
N GLY A 3 9.13 30.42 16.86
CA GLY A 3 8.37 30.36 18.12
C GLY A 3 6.87 30.59 18.06
N SER A 4 6.27 30.92 16.90
CA SER A 4 4.81 30.89 16.76
C SER A 4 4.31 29.45 16.62
N PRO A 5 3.19 29.06 17.27
CA PRO A 5 2.64 27.72 17.16
C PRO A 5 2.26 27.41 15.71
N LEU A 6 2.55 26.19 15.25
CA LEU A 6 2.20 25.74 13.90
C LEU A 6 0.69 25.76 13.70
N THR A 7 0.24 26.16 12.50
CA THR A 7 -1.16 26.00 12.13
C THR A 7 -1.50 24.52 12.01
N GLN A 8 -2.78 24.15 12.16
CA GLN A 8 -3.18 22.74 12.03
C GLN A 8 -2.81 22.15 10.65
N TYR A 9 -2.84 22.96 9.58
CA TYR A 9 -2.41 22.54 8.25
C TYR A 9 -0.90 22.24 8.21
N GLN A 10 -0.07 23.12 8.79
CA GLN A 10 1.37 22.89 8.89
C GLN A 10 1.68 21.63 9.70
N VAL A 11 0.96 21.37 10.79
CA VAL A 11 1.09 20.14 11.59
C VAL A 11 0.82 18.91 10.73
N VAL A 12 -0.26 18.91 9.94
CA VAL A 12 -0.58 17.78 9.04
C VAL A 12 0.47 17.61 7.95
N MET A 13 0.97 18.69 7.35
CA MET A 13 2.04 18.61 6.35
C MET A 13 3.31 18.00 6.94
N VAL A 14 3.73 18.44 8.13
CA VAL A 14 4.88 17.86 8.84
C VAL A 14 4.65 16.38 9.10
N GLN A 15 3.46 15.99 9.59
CA GLN A 15 3.12 14.57 9.79
C GLN A 15 3.23 13.77 8.49
N ARG A 16 2.69 14.25 7.36
CA ARG A 16 2.79 13.56 6.06
C ARG A 16 4.24 13.38 5.59
N LEU A 17 5.08 14.40 5.78
CA LEU A 17 6.50 14.34 5.45
C LEU A 17 7.23 13.34 6.35
N THR A 18 6.99 13.38 7.66
CA THR A 18 7.55 12.42 8.63
C THR A 18 7.17 10.98 8.27
N VAL A 19 5.90 10.72 7.97
CA VAL A 19 5.40 9.39 7.56
C VAL A 19 6.15 8.88 6.33
N THR A 20 6.27 9.73 5.30
CA THR A 20 6.99 9.38 4.06
C THR A 20 8.46 9.06 4.33
N ILE A 21 9.13 9.85 5.18
CA ILE A 21 10.53 9.62 5.55
C ILE A 21 10.67 8.29 6.31
N LEU A 22 9.82 8.04 7.30
CA LEU A 22 9.85 6.81 8.10
C LEU A 22 9.65 5.57 7.24
N GLN A 23 8.66 5.58 6.34
CA GLN A 23 8.42 4.48 5.39
C GLN A 23 9.63 4.23 4.51
N ARG A 24 10.17 5.27 3.86
CA ARG A 24 11.32 5.15 2.96
C ARG A 24 12.56 4.64 3.70
N THR A 25 12.83 5.17 4.89
CA THR A 25 13.97 4.75 5.71
C THR A 25 13.83 3.30 6.15
N ALA A 26 12.64 2.86 6.59
CA ALA A 26 12.41 1.47 7.00
C ALA A 26 12.72 0.46 5.87
N PHE A 27 12.18 0.68 4.67
CA PHE A 27 12.44 -0.22 3.54
C PHE A 27 13.87 -0.10 3.01
N THR A 28 14.45 1.10 3.00
CA THR A 28 15.86 1.29 2.61
C THR A 28 16.80 0.55 3.57
N LEU A 29 16.55 0.66 4.88
CA LEU A 29 17.33 -0.01 5.90
C LEU A 29 17.24 -1.53 5.77
N HIS A 30 16.04 -2.07 5.54
CA HIS A 30 15.88 -3.49 5.23
C HIS A 30 16.69 -3.91 4.00
N ASN A 31 16.51 -3.23 2.87
CA ASN A 31 17.20 -3.56 1.61
C ASN A 31 18.73 -3.51 1.72
N MET A 32 19.27 -2.61 2.55
CA MET A 32 20.71 -2.52 2.81
C MET A 32 21.25 -3.74 3.56
N TYR A 33 20.51 -4.28 4.52
CA TYR A 33 21.04 -5.32 5.44
C TYR A 33 20.62 -6.75 5.08
N THR A 34 19.59 -6.96 4.27
CA THR A 34 19.11 -8.30 3.88
C THR A 34 20.18 -9.16 3.19
N ASN A 35 21.14 -8.57 2.47
CA ASN A 35 22.17 -9.29 1.71
C ASN A 35 23.57 -9.28 2.36
N THR A 36 23.70 -8.81 3.60
CA THR A 36 25.01 -8.59 4.23
C THR A 36 25.56 -9.78 5.02
N GLY A 37 24.77 -10.83 5.24
CA GLY A 37 25.16 -12.02 6.03
C GLY A 37 25.38 -11.75 7.53
N LEU A 38 25.21 -10.51 8.00
CA LEU A 38 25.45 -10.08 9.38
C LEU A 38 24.17 -10.12 10.21
N ASN A 39 23.86 -11.29 10.79
CA ASN A 39 22.61 -11.54 11.54
C ASN A 39 22.27 -10.49 12.61
N LYS A 40 23.27 -9.96 13.34
CA LYS A 40 23.04 -8.94 14.38
C LYS A 40 22.54 -7.61 13.80
N GLN A 41 23.15 -7.13 12.72
CA GLN A 41 22.76 -5.86 12.10
C GLN A 41 21.39 -5.98 11.43
N MET A 42 21.11 -7.14 10.82
CA MET A 42 19.80 -7.43 10.24
C MET A 42 18.68 -7.38 11.30
N TYR A 43 18.89 -7.96 12.49
CA TYR A 43 17.92 -7.89 13.58
C TYR A 43 17.68 -6.46 14.08
N ILE A 44 18.74 -5.67 14.24
CA ILE A 44 18.63 -4.26 14.63
C ILE A 44 17.85 -3.47 13.57
N ALA A 45 18.18 -3.68 12.30
CA ALA A 45 17.50 -3.08 11.15
C ALA A 45 16.01 -3.43 11.10
N ASP A 46 15.64 -4.70 11.31
CA ASP A 46 14.24 -5.15 11.35
C ASP A 46 13.46 -4.45 12.47
N ARG A 47 14.02 -4.44 13.69
CA ARG A 47 13.38 -3.81 14.84
C ARG A 47 13.18 -2.31 14.63
N MET A 48 14.19 -1.62 14.11
CA MET A 48 14.11 -0.20 13.79
C MET A 48 13.05 0.08 12.71
N SER A 49 13.02 -0.74 11.65
CA SER A 49 12.07 -0.61 10.55
C SER A 49 10.62 -0.82 11.03
N CYS A 50 10.38 -1.87 11.82
CA CYS A 50 9.07 -2.11 12.44
C CYS A 50 8.61 -0.92 13.30
N TYR A 51 9.52 -0.35 14.11
CA TYR A 51 9.20 0.82 14.93
C TYR A 51 8.86 2.05 14.07
N MET A 52 9.66 2.32 13.04
CA MET A 52 9.42 3.42 12.10
C MET A 52 8.08 3.28 11.38
N LEU A 53 7.71 2.08 10.93
CA LEU A 53 6.44 1.84 10.24
C LEU A 53 5.24 1.93 11.17
N LYS A 54 5.35 1.43 12.41
CA LYS A 54 4.30 1.63 13.44
C LYS A 54 4.09 3.10 13.77
N LEU A 55 5.18 3.87 13.84
CA LEU A 55 5.12 5.31 14.05
C LEU A 55 4.51 6.04 12.84
N ALA A 56 4.86 5.60 11.62
CA ALA A 56 4.27 6.11 10.38
C ALA A 56 2.75 5.88 10.34
N ALA A 57 2.27 4.67 10.65
CA ALA A 57 0.84 4.38 10.72
C ALA A 57 0.12 5.18 11.84
N LYS A 58 0.81 5.46 12.96
CA LYS A 58 0.26 6.29 14.04
C LYS A 58 0.07 7.75 13.62
N PHE A 59 0.97 8.29 12.80
CA PHE A 59 0.89 9.68 12.36
C PHE A 59 0.15 9.86 11.04
N GLY A 60 0.09 8.82 10.22
CA GLY A 60 -0.40 8.86 8.85
C GLY A 60 -1.91 8.73 8.71
N CYS A 61 -2.32 8.49 7.47
CA CYS A 61 -3.68 8.13 7.09
C CYS A 61 -3.85 6.61 7.14
N ILE A 62 -5.08 6.11 6.92
CA ILE A 62 -5.38 4.67 7.04
C ILE A 62 -4.52 3.85 6.07
N SER A 63 -4.24 4.36 4.87
CA SER A 63 -3.42 3.66 3.87
C SER A 63 -1.97 3.45 4.28
N ASP A 64 -1.45 4.20 5.27
CA ASP A 64 -0.08 4.03 5.74
C ASP A 64 0.11 2.71 6.52
N MET A 65 -0.98 2.05 6.93
CA MET A 65 -0.95 0.70 7.51
C MET A 65 -0.54 -0.38 6.49
N ALA A 66 -0.80 -0.17 5.19
CA ALA A 66 -0.41 -1.11 4.14
C ALA A 66 1.12 -1.33 4.11
N TYR A 67 1.91 -0.31 4.46
CA TYR A 67 3.38 -0.44 4.53
C TYR A 67 3.84 -1.38 5.65
N ILE A 68 3.10 -1.48 6.75
CA ILE A 68 3.38 -2.48 7.80
C ILE A 68 3.09 -3.88 7.25
N ALA A 69 1.94 -4.07 6.59
CA ALA A 69 1.58 -5.35 6.00
C ALA A 69 2.61 -5.82 4.96
N MET A 70 3.02 -4.93 4.05
CA MET A 70 4.08 -5.22 3.07
C MET A 70 5.40 -5.59 3.75
N TYR A 71 5.77 -4.87 4.81
CA TYR A 71 6.99 -5.15 5.55
C TYR A 71 6.96 -6.51 6.23
N TYR A 72 5.82 -6.86 6.85
CA TYR A 72 5.60 -8.18 7.43
C TYR A 72 5.63 -9.28 6.38
N TYR A 73 5.06 -9.06 5.19
CA TYR A 73 5.18 -10.00 4.08
C TYR A 73 6.65 -10.24 3.67
N ILE A 74 7.44 -9.19 3.39
CA ILE A 74 8.84 -9.37 2.94
C ILE A 74 9.76 -9.97 4.01
N THR A 75 9.36 -9.85 5.28
CA THR A 75 10.05 -10.48 6.43
C THR A 75 9.43 -11.82 6.83
N SER A 76 8.59 -12.41 5.97
CA SER A 76 7.96 -13.73 6.16
C SER A 76 7.04 -13.86 7.38
N ARG A 77 6.55 -12.74 7.92
CA ARG A 77 5.57 -12.65 9.01
C ARG A 77 4.15 -12.61 8.47
N TYR A 78 3.77 -13.67 7.75
CA TYR A 78 2.55 -13.70 6.94
C TYR A 78 1.27 -13.55 7.76
N ARG A 79 1.20 -14.15 8.96
CA ARG A 79 0.01 -14.03 9.83
C ARG A 79 -0.15 -12.61 10.38
N GLU A 80 0.95 -11.96 10.73
CA GLU A 80 0.95 -10.57 11.18
C GLU A 80 0.61 -9.62 10.04
N ALA A 81 1.08 -9.88 8.82
CA ALA A 81 0.69 -9.12 7.64
C ALA A 81 -0.82 -9.18 7.40
N LEU A 82 -1.41 -10.39 7.42
CA LEU A 82 -2.86 -10.60 7.29
C LEU A 82 -3.65 -9.89 8.40
N SER A 83 -3.20 -9.99 9.65
CA SER A 83 -3.83 -9.30 10.79
C SER A 83 -3.87 -7.77 10.59
N VAL A 84 -2.80 -7.19 10.05
CA VAL A 84 -2.75 -5.76 9.73
C VAL A 84 -3.69 -5.41 8.57
N ILE A 85 -3.79 -6.27 7.54
CA ILE A 85 -4.70 -6.09 6.41
C ILE A 85 -6.15 -6.10 6.89
N GLU A 86 -6.56 -7.07 7.71
CA GLU A 86 -7.90 -7.15 8.30
C GLU A 86 -8.24 -5.88 9.08
N LEU A 87 -7.33 -5.44 9.97
CA LEU A 87 -7.51 -4.21 10.72
C LEU A 87 -7.61 -2.97 9.81
N THR A 88 -6.88 -2.96 8.70
CA THR A 88 -6.93 -1.87 7.71
C THR A 88 -8.27 -1.88 6.98
N LYS A 89 -8.75 -3.04 6.51
CA LYS A 89 -10.07 -3.20 5.87
C LYS A 89 -11.21 -2.73 6.80
N VAL A 90 -11.16 -3.08 8.09
CA VAL A 90 -12.13 -2.60 9.10
C VAL A 90 -12.12 -1.08 9.22
N LYS A 91 -10.96 -0.43 9.12
CA LYS A 91 -10.85 1.05 9.14
C LYS A 91 -11.31 1.71 7.84
N LEU A 92 -11.34 0.99 6.73
CA LEU A 92 -11.80 1.48 5.42
C LEU A 92 -13.31 1.31 5.21
N ALA A 93 -13.97 0.43 5.96
CA ALA A 93 -15.41 0.17 5.84
C ALA A 93 -16.36 1.33 6.24
N PRO A 94 -16.04 2.23 7.19
CA PRO A 94 -17.00 3.25 7.63
C PRO A 94 -17.43 4.22 6.51
N PRO A 95 -18.70 4.70 6.52
CA PRO A 95 -19.24 5.53 5.45
C PRO A 95 -18.63 6.94 5.40
N GLY A 96 -17.96 7.37 6.47
CA GLY A 96 -17.22 8.63 6.52
C GLY A 96 -15.82 8.57 5.91
N LEU A 97 -15.44 7.51 5.19
CA LEU A 97 -14.14 7.41 4.53
C LEU A 97 -14.03 8.42 3.38
N MET A 98 -12.97 9.21 3.39
CA MET A 98 -12.46 9.99 2.27
C MET A 98 -11.33 9.21 1.59
N TYR A 99 -11.63 8.61 0.44
CA TYR A 99 -10.64 7.95 -0.40
C TYR A 99 -10.30 8.83 -1.61
N ARG A 100 -9.06 9.34 -1.65
CA ARG A 100 -8.61 10.34 -2.64
C ARG A 100 -9.49 11.60 -2.64
N ARG A 101 -10.43 11.69 -3.59
CA ARG A 101 -11.40 12.77 -3.76
C ARG A 101 -12.85 12.33 -3.49
N HIS A 102 -13.07 11.02 -3.32
CA HIS A 102 -14.38 10.44 -3.07
C HIS A 102 -14.68 10.45 -1.57
N VAL A 103 -15.75 11.14 -1.19
CA VAL A 103 -16.21 11.23 0.19
C VAL A 103 -17.71 11.53 0.18
N ASP A 104 -18.46 10.90 1.09
CA ASP A 104 -19.80 11.37 1.45
C ASP A 104 -19.63 12.50 2.48
N PRO A 105 -19.99 13.77 2.15
CA PRO A 105 -19.76 14.90 3.03
C PRO A 105 -20.53 14.79 4.36
N GLU A 106 -21.76 14.27 4.34
CA GLU A 106 -22.60 14.18 5.54
C GLU A 106 -22.02 13.14 6.50
N ARG A 107 -21.68 11.95 5.98
CA ARG A 107 -21.09 10.87 6.77
C ARG A 107 -19.69 11.23 7.27
N TYR A 108 -18.92 11.97 6.51
CA TYR A 108 -17.61 12.47 6.94
C TYR A 108 -17.75 13.50 8.07
N ILE A 109 -18.70 14.44 7.97
CA ILE A 109 -18.96 15.43 9.02
C ILE A 109 -19.48 14.72 10.29
N GLU A 110 -20.39 13.75 10.15
CA GLU A 110 -20.89 12.92 11.25
C GLU A 110 -19.74 12.20 11.99
N ALA A 111 -18.82 11.59 11.23
CA ALA A 111 -17.73 10.80 11.80
C ALA A 111 -16.63 11.68 12.45
N VAL A 112 -16.23 12.77 11.79
CA VAL A 112 -15.00 13.50 12.16
C VAL A 112 -15.10 15.04 12.10
N GLY A 113 -16.27 15.64 11.86
CA GLY A 113 -16.48 17.07 11.60
C GLY A 113 -15.81 18.03 12.58
N GLY A 114 -15.91 17.77 13.89
CA GLY A 114 -15.31 18.58 14.97
C GLY A 114 -13.91 18.15 15.42
N ARG A 115 -13.28 17.17 14.77
CA ARG A 115 -11.94 16.68 15.13
C ARG A 115 -10.83 17.53 14.50
N SER A 116 -9.64 17.48 15.08
CA SER A 116 -8.45 18.13 14.49
C SER A 116 -8.10 17.52 13.13
N TRP A 117 -7.42 18.27 12.26
CA TRP A 117 -7.02 17.77 10.95
C TRP A 117 -6.17 16.49 11.02
N SER A 118 -5.30 16.35 12.02
CA SER A 118 -4.54 15.11 12.24
C SER A 118 -5.44 13.93 12.62
N ALA A 119 -6.50 14.17 13.40
CA ALA A 119 -7.44 13.11 13.76
C ALA A 119 -8.30 12.70 12.57
N LYS A 120 -8.80 13.67 11.79
CA LYS A 120 -9.49 13.44 10.51
C LYS A 120 -8.65 12.57 9.58
N MET A 121 -7.38 12.95 9.37
CA MET A 121 -6.45 12.19 8.53
C MET A 121 -6.28 10.74 8.99
N ARG A 122 -6.09 10.49 10.29
CA ARG A 122 -5.86 9.14 10.84
C ARG A 122 -7.08 8.22 10.79
N GLN A 123 -8.28 8.79 10.83
CA GLN A 123 -9.51 8.03 11.07
C GLN A 123 -10.40 7.91 9.85
N ALA A 124 -10.29 8.84 8.90
CA ALA A 124 -11.24 8.97 7.81
C ALA A 124 -10.58 9.27 6.47
N VAL A 125 -9.25 9.26 6.35
CA VAL A 125 -8.58 9.53 5.07
C VAL A 125 -7.75 8.33 4.64
N ALA A 126 -7.80 8.02 3.35
CA ALA A 126 -6.94 7.05 2.70
C ALA A 126 -6.58 7.51 1.28
N PHE A 127 -5.39 7.09 0.82
CA PHE A 127 -4.86 7.39 -0.50
C PHE A 127 -4.25 6.14 -1.12
N ASP A 128 -4.00 6.18 -2.43
CA ASP A 128 -3.15 5.20 -3.10
C ASP A 128 -1.77 5.16 -2.45
N THR A 129 -1.14 4.01 -2.55
CA THR A 129 0.20 3.77 -2.04
C THR A 129 1.25 4.27 -3.02
N LYS A 130 2.38 4.76 -2.48
CA LYS A 130 3.50 5.30 -3.26
C LYS A 130 4.70 4.38 -3.19
N PHE A 131 5.18 3.95 -4.35
CA PHE A 131 6.32 3.07 -4.52
C PHE A 131 7.44 3.87 -5.20
N TYR A 132 8.48 4.21 -4.42
CA TYR A 132 9.65 4.92 -4.92
C TYR A 132 10.57 3.95 -5.66
N LYS A 133 10.99 4.34 -6.87
CA LYS A 133 11.75 3.49 -7.80
C LYS A 133 13.09 2.94 -7.27
N ASN A 134 13.70 3.63 -6.31
CA ASN A 134 14.99 3.27 -5.74
C ASN A 134 14.87 2.41 -4.46
N ILE A 135 13.67 1.99 -4.11
CA ILE A 135 13.38 1.19 -2.91
C ILE A 135 12.59 -0.03 -3.35
N CYS A 136 13.11 -1.22 -3.08
CA CYS A 136 12.33 -2.44 -3.24
C CYS A 136 11.33 -2.55 -2.08
N PHE A 137 10.04 -2.52 -2.39
CA PHE A 137 8.97 -2.72 -1.39
C PHE A 137 8.50 -4.17 -1.38
N ILE A 138 8.29 -4.75 -2.56
CA ILE A 138 7.92 -6.15 -2.77
C ILE A 138 8.67 -6.63 -4.01
N ASN A 139 9.48 -7.69 -3.88
CA ASN A 139 10.30 -8.21 -4.98
C ASN A 139 9.47 -8.65 -6.21
N LYS A 140 8.19 -8.99 -6.02
CA LYS A 140 7.27 -9.35 -7.10
C LYS A 140 6.89 -8.19 -8.02
N LEU A 141 7.15 -6.94 -7.61
CA LEU A 141 6.90 -5.73 -8.40
C LEU A 141 8.16 -5.13 -9.05
N ILE A 142 9.28 -5.88 -9.05
CA ILE A 142 10.54 -5.41 -9.65
C ILE A 142 10.38 -5.10 -11.16
N PRO A 143 9.71 -5.92 -11.99
CA PRO A 143 9.53 -5.61 -13.40
C PRO A 143 8.81 -4.27 -13.62
N GLU A 144 7.77 -3.99 -12.84
CA GLU A 144 6.96 -2.77 -12.92
C GLU A 144 7.78 -1.56 -12.44
N GLN A 145 8.59 -1.73 -11.38
CA GLN A 145 9.54 -0.72 -10.93
C GLN A 145 10.63 -0.41 -11.99
N GLN A 146 11.11 -1.42 -12.71
CA GLN A 146 12.09 -1.26 -13.79
C GLN A 146 11.48 -0.59 -15.02
N SER A 147 10.25 -0.95 -15.40
CA SER A 147 9.51 -0.26 -16.48
C SER A 147 9.32 1.22 -16.15
N SER A 148 8.91 1.56 -14.93
CA SER A 148 8.80 2.95 -14.48
C SER A 148 10.13 3.71 -14.55
N LEU A 149 11.26 3.04 -14.26
CA LEU A 149 12.61 3.63 -14.39
C LEU A 149 12.94 4.00 -15.83
N GLN A 150 12.68 3.09 -16.77
CA GLN A 150 12.89 3.32 -18.21
C GLN A 150 12.05 4.51 -18.71
N ASN A 151 10.82 4.63 -18.21
CA ASN A 151 9.89 5.72 -18.53
C ASN A 151 10.14 7.03 -17.74
N LYS A 152 11.30 7.15 -17.06
CA LYS A 152 11.71 8.33 -16.27
C LYS A 152 10.72 8.73 -15.15
N ARG A 153 9.82 7.84 -14.74
CA ARG A 153 8.87 8.08 -13.64
C ARG A 153 9.54 7.85 -12.28
N GLY A 154 9.41 8.83 -11.38
CA GLY A 154 10.04 8.84 -10.05
C GLY A 154 9.38 7.90 -9.02
N VAL A 155 8.08 7.67 -9.19
CA VAL A 155 7.19 7.02 -8.23
C VAL A 155 6.11 6.28 -9.02
N ILE A 156 5.78 5.06 -8.59
CA ILE A 156 4.59 4.32 -9.01
C ILE A 156 3.51 4.52 -7.94
N PHE A 157 2.28 4.77 -8.38
CA PHE A 157 1.13 4.82 -7.51
C PHE A 157 0.32 3.56 -7.71
N ILE A 158 0.02 2.84 -6.63
CA ILE A 158 -0.79 1.62 -6.69
C ILE A 158 -2.04 1.81 -5.83
N PRO A 159 -3.25 1.57 -6.36
CA PRO A 159 -4.48 1.67 -5.58
C PRO A 159 -4.39 0.89 -4.27
N LEU A 160 -4.87 1.49 -3.17
CA LEU A 160 -4.73 0.89 -1.84
C LEU A 160 -5.35 -0.50 -1.78
N PHE A 161 -6.58 -0.65 -2.29
CA PHE A 161 -7.31 -1.91 -2.27
C PHE A 161 -6.60 -2.99 -3.08
N VAL A 162 -5.99 -2.62 -4.21
CA VAL A 162 -5.15 -3.53 -5.01
C VAL A 162 -3.94 -4.01 -4.21
N VAL A 163 -3.24 -3.12 -3.49
CA VAL A 163 -2.12 -3.52 -2.61
C VAL A 163 -2.59 -4.43 -1.49
N LEU A 164 -3.73 -4.15 -0.86
CA LEU A 164 -4.26 -4.98 0.23
C LEU A 164 -4.56 -6.40 -0.26
N HIS A 165 -5.33 -6.55 -1.35
CA HIS A 165 -5.61 -7.89 -1.91
C HIS A 165 -4.34 -8.57 -2.44
N PHE A 166 -3.41 -7.81 -3.03
CA PHE A 166 -2.15 -8.37 -3.50
C PHE A 166 -1.32 -8.95 -2.36
N VAL A 167 -1.09 -8.19 -1.30
CA VAL A 167 -0.30 -8.67 -0.14
C VAL A 167 -1.02 -9.80 0.58
N GLU A 168 -2.35 -9.76 0.67
CA GLU A 168 -3.18 -10.82 1.23
C GLU A 168 -3.03 -12.13 0.44
N PHE A 169 -3.18 -12.08 -0.89
CA PHE A 169 -2.90 -13.20 -1.79
C PHE A 169 -1.49 -13.76 -1.58
N LEU A 170 -0.48 -12.89 -1.57
CA LEU A 170 0.90 -13.30 -1.39
C LEU A 170 1.13 -13.99 -0.04
N CYS A 171 0.50 -13.51 1.04
CA CYS A 171 0.58 -14.15 2.36
C CYS A 171 -0.13 -15.50 2.39
N TYR A 172 -1.36 -15.58 1.87
CA TYR A 172 -2.11 -16.84 1.84
C TYR A 172 -1.44 -17.89 0.99
N ARG A 173 -0.74 -17.52 -0.09
CA ARG A 173 0.07 -18.47 -0.86
C ARG A 173 1.08 -19.27 -0.02
N HIS A 174 1.50 -18.74 1.12
CA HIS A 174 2.42 -19.41 2.05
C HIS A 174 1.73 -20.09 3.24
N ILE A 175 0.42 -19.87 3.41
CA ILE A 175 -0.34 -20.37 4.58
C ILE A 175 -1.43 -21.35 4.14
N ASP A 176 -2.26 -20.96 3.15
CA ASP A 176 -3.47 -21.65 2.72
C ASP A 176 -3.76 -21.31 1.25
N THR A 177 -3.66 -22.31 0.38
CA THR A 177 -3.88 -22.17 -1.06
C THR A 177 -5.33 -21.88 -1.44
N THR A 178 -6.30 -22.33 -0.64
CA THR A 178 -7.72 -22.07 -0.89
C THR A 178 -8.03 -20.61 -0.59
N LEU A 179 -7.53 -20.08 0.54
CA LEU A 179 -7.66 -18.65 0.85
C LEU A 179 -6.90 -17.77 -0.13
N ALA A 180 -5.77 -18.26 -0.66
CA ALA A 180 -5.04 -17.55 -1.72
C ALA A 180 -5.89 -17.42 -2.98
N GLN A 181 -6.58 -18.50 -3.38
CA GLN A 181 -7.47 -18.47 -4.53
C GLN A 181 -8.63 -17.48 -4.31
N THR A 182 -9.25 -17.46 -3.14
CA THR A 182 -10.28 -16.47 -2.79
C THR A 182 -9.76 -15.04 -2.86
N ALA A 183 -8.59 -14.75 -2.30
CA ALA A 183 -7.99 -13.41 -2.36
C ALA A 183 -7.69 -12.96 -3.81
N LEU A 184 -7.29 -13.91 -4.69
CA LEU A 184 -7.10 -13.64 -6.11
C LEU A 184 -8.42 -13.32 -6.83
N GLU A 185 -9.49 -14.05 -6.51
CA GLU A 185 -10.82 -13.79 -7.06
C GLU A 185 -11.35 -12.42 -6.64
N GLU A 186 -11.16 -12.03 -5.38
CA GLU A 186 -11.50 -10.69 -4.90
C GLU A 186 -10.71 -9.60 -5.64
N LEU A 187 -9.40 -9.78 -5.82
CA LEU A 187 -8.57 -8.88 -6.62
C LEU A 187 -9.07 -8.80 -8.07
N GLN A 188 -9.44 -9.94 -8.66
CA GLN A 188 -9.97 -9.99 -10.02
C GLN A 188 -11.28 -9.19 -10.13
N ILE A 189 -12.22 -9.38 -9.20
CA ILE A 189 -13.49 -8.65 -9.15
C ILE A 189 -13.22 -7.14 -9.06
N LEU A 190 -12.32 -6.73 -8.17
CA LEU A 190 -11.95 -5.32 -8.01
C LEU A 190 -11.42 -4.72 -9.31
N VAL A 191 -10.46 -5.37 -9.97
CA VAL A 191 -9.82 -4.84 -11.19
C VAL A 191 -10.78 -4.81 -12.39
N HIS A 192 -11.67 -5.80 -12.52
CA HIS A 192 -12.60 -5.90 -13.64
C HIS A 192 -13.79 -4.95 -13.48
N TYR A 193 -14.39 -4.89 -12.29
CA TYR A 193 -15.73 -4.32 -12.14
C TYR A 193 -15.76 -2.96 -11.44
N ASP A 194 -14.68 -2.54 -10.77
CA ASP A 194 -14.64 -1.21 -10.16
C ASP A 194 -14.81 -0.10 -11.20
N GLN A 195 -15.70 0.83 -10.87
CA GLN A 195 -16.11 1.95 -11.74
C GLN A 195 -15.32 3.23 -11.42
N GLY A 196 -14.09 3.11 -10.93
CA GLY A 196 -13.22 4.25 -10.62
C GLY A 196 -13.29 4.73 -9.17
N LEU A 197 -14.05 4.04 -8.31
CA LEU A 197 -14.16 4.41 -6.90
C LEU A 197 -12.87 4.07 -6.15
N TYR A 198 -12.40 2.82 -6.31
CA TYR A 198 -11.21 2.30 -5.64
C TYR A 198 -10.01 2.15 -6.57
N VAL A 199 -10.26 1.89 -7.85
CA VAL A 199 -9.25 1.77 -8.91
C VAL A 199 -9.48 2.89 -9.91
N ASP A 200 -8.85 4.04 -9.65
CA ASP A 200 -8.90 5.17 -10.57
C ASP A 200 -8.43 4.76 -11.97
N HIS A 201 -9.14 5.21 -13.00
CA HIS A 201 -8.82 4.95 -14.40
C HIS A 201 -7.34 5.21 -14.73
N LEU A 202 -6.72 6.20 -14.10
CA LEU A 202 -5.32 6.52 -14.36
C LEU A 202 -4.32 5.48 -13.85
N LEU A 203 -4.72 4.62 -12.93
CA LEU A 203 -3.89 3.58 -12.29
C LEU A 203 -4.38 2.17 -12.61
N ARG A 204 -5.22 2.03 -13.65
CA ARG A 204 -5.83 0.75 -14.00
C ARG A 204 -4.82 -0.19 -14.67
N ASP A 205 -3.84 0.36 -15.38
CA ASP A 205 -2.67 -0.33 -15.96
C ASP A 205 -1.93 -1.16 -14.91
N ILE A 206 -1.44 -0.53 -13.84
CA ILE A 206 -0.70 -1.21 -12.77
C ILE A 206 -1.57 -2.22 -12.01
N SER A 207 -2.88 -1.97 -11.95
CA SER A 207 -3.83 -2.89 -11.31
C SER A 207 -3.99 -4.18 -12.12
N TRP A 208 -4.03 -4.07 -13.45
CA TRP A 208 -4.00 -5.20 -14.37
C TRP A 208 -2.67 -5.95 -14.32
N GLU A 209 -1.54 -5.26 -14.26
CA GLU A 209 -0.22 -5.87 -14.09
C GLU A 209 -0.14 -6.71 -12.83
N ILE A 210 -0.56 -6.16 -11.68
CA ILE A 210 -0.57 -6.87 -10.41
C ILE A 210 -1.47 -8.11 -10.44
N LEU A 211 -2.67 -8.00 -11.05
CA LEU A 211 -3.54 -9.16 -11.25
C LEU A 211 -2.86 -10.22 -12.12
N GLY A 212 -2.21 -9.82 -13.21
CA GLY A 212 -1.46 -10.70 -14.10
C GLY A 212 -0.32 -11.42 -13.39
N ILE A 213 0.45 -10.72 -12.55
CA ILE A 213 1.49 -11.30 -11.70
C ILE A 213 0.91 -12.38 -10.80
N CYS A 214 -0.23 -12.13 -10.15
CA CYS A 214 -0.89 -13.11 -9.28
C CYS A 214 -1.36 -14.35 -10.05
N GLN A 215 -1.97 -14.16 -11.22
CA GLN A 215 -2.44 -15.25 -12.08
C GLN A 215 -1.27 -16.10 -12.58
N GLN A 216 -0.19 -15.48 -13.05
CA GLN A 216 1.03 -16.18 -13.46
C GLN A 216 1.62 -16.97 -12.29
N MET A 217 1.59 -16.39 -11.09
CA MET A 217 2.02 -17.01 -9.85
C MET A 217 1.23 -18.28 -9.49
N THR A 218 -0.03 -18.39 -9.90
CA THR A 218 -0.86 -19.62 -9.76
C THR A 218 -0.72 -20.61 -10.91
N GLY A 219 0.04 -20.27 -11.96
CA GLY A 219 0.19 -21.09 -13.17
C GLY A 219 -0.88 -20.84 -14.24
N ASN A 220 -1.82 -19.92 -14.03
CA ASN A 220 -2.81 -19.54 -15.03
C ASN A 220 -2.23 -18.52 -16.03
N LEU A 221 -1.39 -19.02 -16.94
CA LEU A 221 -0.66 -18.19 -17.92
C LEU A 221 -1.61 -17.49 -18.92
N GLN A 222 -2.74 -18.10 -19.25
CA GLN A 222 -3.71 -17.51 -20.17
C GLN A 222 -4.39 -16.28 -19.55
N ALA A 223 -4.84 -16.40 -18.29
CA ALA A 223 -5.41 -15.26 -17.58
C ALA A 223 -4.36 -14.16 -17.36
N ALA A 224 -3.12 -14.54 -17.01
CA ALA A 224 -2.03 -13.58 -16.84
C ALA A 224 -1.75 -12.79 -18.11
N LEU A 225 -1.66 -13.47 -19.27
CA LEU A 225 -1.47 -12.83 -20.57
C LEU A 225 -2.60 -11.85 -20.88
N HIS A 226 -3.86 -12.25 -20.64
CA HIS A 226 -5.00 -11.36 -20.82
C HIS A 226 -4.92 -10.12 -19.93
N SER A 227 -4.53 -10.26 -18.67
CA SER A 227 -4.34 -9.13 -17.76
C SER A 227 -3.23 -8.19 -18.24
N PHE A 228 -2.07 -8.71 -18.66
CA PHE A 228 -0.99 -7.89 -19.19
C PHE A 228 -1.38 -7.16 -20.49
N GLN A 229 -2.13 -7.81 -21.39
CA GLN A 229 -2.67 -7.17 -22.58
C GLN A 229 -3.63 -6.03 -22.23
N ASN A 230 -4.52 -6.23 -21.26
CA ASN A 230 -5.41 -5.17 -20.80
C ASN A 230 -4.63 -3.99 -20.19
N SER A 231 -3.55 -4.23 -19.44
CA SER A 231 -2.68 -3.15 -18.94
C SER A 231 -2.18 -2.27 -20.09
N LEU A 232 -1.65 -2.89 -21.15
CA LEU A 232 -1.12 -2.16 -22.31
C LEU A 232 -2.17 -1.33 -23.05
N THR A 233 -3.43 -1.77 -23.06
CA THR A 233 -4.51 -1.02 -23.74
C THR A 233 -4.97 0.23 -22.98
N GLN A 234 -4.66 0.36 -21.69
CA GLN A 234 -5.07 1.53 -20.89
C GLN A 234 -4.37 2.82 -21.35
N TYR A 235 -3.15 2.70 -21.88
CA TYR A 235 -2.36 3.81 -22.41
C TYR A 235 -1.58 3.34 -23.66
N PRO A 236 -2.15 3.48 -24.87
CA PRO A 236 -1.42 3.19 -26.11
C PRO A 236 -0.23 4.13 -26.33
#